data_AF-A0A9X3PR71-F1
#
_entry.id   AF-A0A9X3PR71-F1
#
_cell.length_a   1.000
_cell.length_b   1.000
_cell.length_c   1.000
_cell.angle_alpha   90.00
_cell.angle_beta   90.00
_cell.angle_gamma   90.00
#
_symmetry.space_group_name_H-M   'P 1'
#
loop_
_entity.id
_entity.type
_entity.pdbx_description
1 polymer ?
#
loop_
_entity_poly.entity_id
_entity_poly.type
_entity_poly.pdbx_seq_one_letter_code
_entity_poly.pdbx_strand_id
1 'polypeptide(L)'
;MLQHVSDIRSSPQDQIAHAAKQIGRGKDRRSVFKAIYHGKKKIKTVEEIRKKTHLPRKRILEEGKKLGGNHLVHQTKRDGDTAYEKDPFYAAQKSRILSLAGDPKKLKRFPTKVTPKFVTSPTVVYIRIPKQRIKAQQIHIDDIDSFSRVRSVREVNRRPTPMLEATFKAGVKRILREQGQFKDWGGERNDLMTTRFRLKGKRRSCAFAFKGRGRRGKLTPGAMGRNGDQIQRLFSSPCEVFIVQYWDQIDQSVLDQMNEFAKARSAVEGRTIYYGVIDGQDSNRLVKAYPRVFR
;
A
#
# COMPACT_ATOMS: atom_id res chain seq x y z
N MET A 1 -40.97 -29.39 6.38
CA MET A 1 -39.73 -29.50 7.17
C MET A 1 -38.81 -28.38 6.71
N LEU A 2 -38.71 -27.28 7.47
CA LEU A 2 -37.88 -26.12 7.10
C LEU A 2 -36.40 -26.50 7.24
N GLN A 3 -35.75 -26.85 6.13
CA GLN A 3 -34.29 -26.96 6.09
C GLN A 3 -33.71 -25.55 6.24
N HIS A 4 -33.14 -25.27 7.41
CA HIS A 4 -32.39 -24.04 7.66
C HIS A 4 -31.04 -24.14 6.92
N VAL A 5 -31.05 -23.86 5.61
CA VAL A 5 -29.85 -23.84 4.76
C VAL A 5 -29.01 -22.65 5.17
N SER A 6 -28.19 -22.87 6.18
CA SER A 6 -27.27 -21.87 6.68
C SER A 6 -25.95 -22.13 5.97
N ASP A 7 -25.58 -21.24 5.07
CA ASP A 7 -24.31 -21.20 4.32
C ASP A 7 -23.07 -20.96 5.24
N ILE A 8 -23.17 -21.38 6.51
CA ILE A 8 -22.22 -21.20 7.62
C ILE A 8 -20.86 -21.83 7.28
N ARG A 9 -20.84 -22.84 6.40
CA ARG A 9 -19.64 -23.57 6.02
C ARG A 9 -18.83 -22.94 4.89
N SER A 10 -19.43 -22.04 4.11
CA SER A 10 -18.74 -21.39 2.98
C SER A 10 -17.80 -20.25 3.41
N SER A 11 -17.90 -19.80 4.66
CA SER A 11 -17.07 -18.72 5.21
C SER A 11 -16.72 -18.87 6.71
N PRO A 12 -15.99 -19.93 7.12
CA PRO A 12 -15.72 -20.22 8.54
C PRO A 12 -15.09 -19.06 9.32
N GLN A 13 -14.20 -18.31 8.69
CA GLN A 13 -13.53 -17.18 9.33
C GLN A 13 -14.46 -16.00 9.57
N ASP A 14 -15.36 -15.71 8.63
CA ASP A 14 -16.33 -14.62 8.76
C ASP A 14 -17.32 -14.90 9.89
N GLN A 15 -17.74 -16.16 10.03
CA GLN A 15 -18.61 -16.60 11.12
C GLN A 15 -17.94 -16.49 12.50
N ILE A 16 -16.65 -16.83 12.59
CA ILE A 16 -15.86 -16.65 13.83
C ILE A 16 -15.74 -15.17 14.20
N ALA A 17 -15.48 -14.30 13.21
CA ALA A 17 -15.38 -12.85 13.42
C ALA A 17 -16.73 -12.24 13.80
N HIS A 18 -17.81 -12.66 13.14
CA HIS A 18 -19.17 -12.26 13.45
C HIS A 18 -19.54 -12.67 14.89
N ALA A 19 -19.34 -13.93 15.27
CA ALA A 19 -19.58 -14.42 16.62
C ALA A 19 -18.79 -13.63 17.67
N ALA A 20 -17.51 -13.37 17.42
CA ALA A 20 -16.66 -12.58 18.31
C ALA A 20 -17.18 -11.13 18.46
N LYS A 21 -17.65 -10.50 17.37
CA LYS A 21 -18.25 -9.17 17.37
C LYS A 21 -19.56 -9.13 18.17
N GLN A 22 -20.44 -10.10 17.98
CA GLN A 22 -21.72 -10.18 18.69
C GLN A 22 -21.56 -10.50 20.17
N ILE A 23 -20.58 -11.32 20.54
CA ILE A 23 -20.26 -11.59 21.95
C ILE A 23 -19.64 -10.35 22.60
N GLY A 24 -18.73 -9.66 21.90
CA GLY A 24 -18.12 -8.41 22.34
C GLY A 24 -17.33 -8.52 23.65
N ARG A 25 -17.00 -7.37 24.23
CA ARG A 25 -16.16 -7.27 25.44
C ARG A 25 -16.93 -7.50 26.75
N GLY A 26 -18.26 -7.55 26.71
CA GLY A 26 -19.11 -7.66 27.89
C GLY A 26 -18.84 -8.95 28.69
N LYS A 27 -18.57 -8.82 29.99
CA LYS A 27 -18.24 -9.94 30.89
C LYS A 27 -19.37 -10.95 30.98
N ASP A 28 -20.63 -10.49 31.02
CA ASP A 28 -21.80 -11.34 31.20
C ASP A 28 -22.06 -12.20 29.95
N ARG A 29 -22.13 -11.59 28.76
CA ARG A 29 -22.36 -12.31 27.49
C ARG A 29 -21.29 -13.36 27.23
N ARG A 30 -20.03 -13.01 27.48
CA ARG A 30 -18.90 -13.96 27.37
C ARG A 30 -19.02 -15.11 28.35
N SER A 31 -19.44 -14.83 29.59
CA SER A 31 -19.64 -15.84 30.62
C SER A 31 -20.79 -16.78 30.27
N VAL A 32 -21.92 -16.24 29.80
CA VAL A 32 -23.08 -17.02 29.33
C VAL A 32 -22.70 -17.89 28.13
N PHE A 33 -22.05 -17.33 27.10
CA PHE A 33 -21.56 -18.11 25.96
C PHE A 33 -20.57 -19.19 26.39
N LYS A 34 -19.58 -18.86 27.25
CA LYS A 34 -18.61 -19.82 27.78
C LYS A 34 -19.29 -20.95 28.56
N ALA A 35 -20.33 -20.64 29.32
CA ALA A 35 -21.11 -21.58 30.12
C ALA A 35 -21.95 -22.50 29.24
N ILE A 36 -22.67 -21.98 28.22
CA ILE A 36 -23.42 -22.78 27.24
C ILE A 36 -22.48 -23.79 26.58
N TYR A 37 -21.32 -23.33 26.11
CA TYR A 37 -20.32 -24.15 25.42
C TYR A 37 -19.39 -24.95 26.33
N HIS A 38 -19.70 -25.13 27.62
CA HIS A 38 -18.85 -25.88 28.54
C HIS A 38 -19.21 -27.38 28.60
N GLY A 39 -18.22 -28.28 28.59
CA GLY A 39 -18.42 -29.72 28.82
C GLY A 39 -19.11 -30.45 27.65
N LYS A 40 -19.48 -31.72 27.83
CA LYS A 40 -19.98 -32.60 26.76
C LYS A 40 -21.49 -32.45 26.45
N LYS A 41 -22.33 -32.03 27.42
CA LYS A 41 -23.79 -31.88 27.23
C LYS A 41 -24.13 -30.93 26.07
N LYS A 42 -24.99 -31.34 25.14
CA LYS A 42 -25.38 -30.56 23.95
C LYS A 42 -26.35 -29.41 24.27
N ILE A 43 -27.30 -29.66 25.17
CA ILE A 43 -28.33 -28.72 25.62
C ILE A 43 -28.04 -28.33 27.06
N LYS A 44 -28.19 -27.04 27.39
CA LYS A 44 -28.05 -26.53 28.76
C LYS A 44 -29.23 -25.69 29.20
N THR A 45 -29.76 -25.98 30.38
CA THR A 45 -30.84 -25.17 30.96
C THR A 45 -30.31 -23.87 31.55
N VAL A 46 -31.19 -22.88 31.74
CA VAL A 46 -30.82 -21.61 32.38
C VAL A 46 -30.29 -21.84 33.79
N GLU A 47 -30.83 -22.79 34.55
CA GLU A 47 -30.31 -23.14 35.89
C GLU A 47 -28.88 -23.70 35.86
N GLU A 48 -28.54 -24.54 34.88
CA GLU A 48 -27.17 -25.03 34.72
C GLU A 48 -26.18 -23.91 34.35
N ILE A 49 -26.64 -22.93 33.57
CA ILE A 49 -25.84 -21.74 33.22
C ILE A 49 -25.68 -20.85 34.45
N ARG A 50 -26.76 -20.65 35.23
CA ARG A 50 -26.77 -19.87 36.47
C ARG A 50 -25.78 -20.40 37.49
N LYS A 51 -25.77 -21.71 37.73
CA LYS A 51 -24.81 -22.37 38.63
C LYS A 51 -23.35 -22.14 38.22
N LYS A 52 -23.08 -21.86 36.93
CA LYS A 52 -21.72 -21.63 36.42
C LYS A 52 -21.30 -20.18 36.35
N THR A 53 -22.23 -19.29 36.01
CA THR A 53 -21.94 -17.87 35.82
C THR A 53 -22.20 -17.03 37.06
N HIS A 54 -22.99 -17.54 38.00
CA HIS A 54 -23.52 -16.81 39.16
C HIS A 54 -24.30 -15.54 38.78
N LEU A 55 -24.78 -15.47 37.54
CA LEU A 55 -25.57 -14.32 37.04
C LEU A 55 -27.06 -14.49 37.38
N PRO A 56 -27.81 -13.40 37.61
CA PRO A 56 -29.25 -13.46 37.79
C PRO A 56 -29.96 -14.08 36.57
N ARG A 57 -31.04 -14.83 36.82
CA ARG A 57 -31.82 -15.51 35.77
C ARG A 57 -32.23 -14.56 34.64
N LYS A 58 -32.73 -13.36 34.98
CA LYS A 58 -33.11 -12.32 34.02
C LYS A 58 -31.96 -11.97 33.07
N ARG A 59 -30.75 -11.80 33.62
CA ARG A 59 -29.56 -11.46 32.84
C ARG A 59 -29.13 -12.58 31.90
N ILE A 60 -29.24 -13.83 32.33
CA ILE A 60 -28.96 -15.00 31.49
C ILE A 60 -29.93 -15.09 30.31
N LEU A 61 -31.22 -14.81 30.54
CA LEU A 61 -32.23 -14.79 29.48
C LEU A 61 -32.00 -13.64 28.48
N GLU A 62 -31.67 -12.44 28.95
CA GLU A 62 -31.36 -11.30 28.08
C GLU A 62 -30.16 -11.58 27.19
N GLU A 63 -29.05 -12.06 27.75
CA GLU A 63 -27.85 -12.35 26.98
C GLU A 63 -28.02 -13.60 26.11
N GLY A 64 -28.73 -14.61 26.59
CA GLY A 64 -29.08 -15.80 25.82
C GLY A 64 -29.98 -15.50 24.62
N LYS A 65 -30.97 -14.60 24.76
CA LYS A 65 -31.80 -14.11 23.65
C LYS A 65 -30.95 -13.41 22.58
N LYS A 66 -29.96 -12.61 22.97
CA LYS A 66 -29.03 -11.95 22.03
C LYS A 66 -28.14 -12.97 21.30
N LEU A 67 -27.70 -14.03 21.99
CA LEU A 67 -26.93 -15.10 21.36
C LEU A 67 -27.80 -15.91 20.38
N GLY A 68 -29.05 -16.20 20.76
CA GLY A 68 -30.02 -16.92 19.92
C GLY A 68 -30.42 -16.14 18.67
N GLY A 69 -30.72 -14.84 18.81
CA GLY A 69 -31.07 -13.97 17.69
C GLY A 69 -29.94 -13.76 16.68
N ASN A 70 -28.69 -13.99 17.08
CA ASN A 70 -27.53 -13.97 16.18
C ASN A 70 -27.11 -15.37 15.71
N HIS A 71 -27.96 -16.39 15.91
CA HIS A 71 -27.73 -17.78 15.55
C HIS A 71 -26.43 -18.37 16.11
N LEU A 72 -25.96 -17.87 17.27
CA LEU A 72 -24.78 -18.41 17.95
C LEU A 72 -25.12 -19.61 18.84
N VAL A 73 -26.39 -19.75 19.22
CA VAL A 73 -26.94 -20.86 19.99
C VAL A 73 -28.37 -21.10 19.51
N HIS A 74 -28.87 -22.32 19.62
CA HIS A 74 -30.27 -22.62 19.33
C HIS A 74 -31.09 -22.59 20.64
N GLN A 75 -32.08 -21.71 20.73
CA GLN A 75 -32.95 -21.62 21.91
C GLN A 75 -34.02 -22.71 21.84
N THR A 76 -34.13 -23.52 22.89
CA THR A 76 -35.09 -24.62 22.99
C THR A 76 -35.73 -24.63 24.39
N LYS A 77 -36.64 -25.56 24.64
CA LYS A 77 -37.22 -25.80 25.96
C LYS A 77 -36.83 -27.20 26.43
N ARG A 78 -36.49 -27.33 27.71
CA ARG A 78 -36.21 -28.61 28.35
C ARG A 78 -36.73 -28.56 29.79
N ASP A 79 -37.47 -29.58 30.19
CA ASP A 79 -38.03 -29.70 31.54
C ASP A 79 -38.87 -28.46 31.94
N GLY A 80 -39.62 -27.90 30.98
CA GLY A 80 -40.47 -26.71 31.18
C GLY A 80 -39.73 -25.36 31.21
N ASP A 81 -38.40 -25.32 31.21
CA ASP A 81 -37.61 -24.08 31.24
C ASP A 81 -36.86 -23.83 29.92
N THR A 82 -36.40 -22.59 29.74
CA THR A 82 -35.58 -22.19 28.60
C THR A 82 -34.22 -22.89 28.66
N ALA A 83 -33.80 -23.43 27.53
CA ALA A 83 -32.51 -24.06 27.37
C ALA A 83 -31.83 -23.59 26.08
N TYR A 84 -30.51 -23.72 26.04
CA TYR A 84 -29.70 -23.36 24.88
C TYR A 84 -28.91 -24.58 24.41
N GLU A 85 -29.08 -24.88 23.14
CA GLU A 85 -28.38 -25.92 22.42
C GLU A 85 -27.15 -25.35 21.70
N LYS A 86 -26.06 -26.11 21.77
CA LYS A 86 -24.81 -25.75 21.11
C LYS A 86 -24.90 -26.00 19.61
N ASP A 87 -24.40 -25.03 18.86
CA ASP A 87 -23.97 -25.26 17.48
C ASP A 87 -22.60 -25.99 17.45
N PRO A 88 -22.46 -27.12 16.73
CA PRO A 88 -21.20 -27.86 16.61
C PRO A 88 -20.01 -27.04 16.10
N PHE A 89 -20.24 -26.11 15.16
CA PHE A 89 -19.20 -25.27 14.56
C PHE A 89 -18.59 -24.33 15.62
N TYR A 90 -19.45 -23.61 16.35
CA TYR A 90 -18.99 -22.70 17.41
C TYR A 90 -18.42 -23.46 18.62
N ALA A 91 -18.85 -24.70 18.86
CA ALA A 91 -18.25 -25.54 19.90
C ALA A 91 -16.77 -25.83 19.61
N ALA A 92 -16.44 -26.17 18.36
CA ALA A 92 -15.07 -26.43 17.94
C ALA A 92 -14.19 -25.16 18.00
N GLN A 93 -14.77 -23.98 17.73
CA GLN A 93 -14.04 -22.71 17.66
C GLN A 93 -14.17 -21.82 18.91
N LYS A 94 -14.74 -22.35 20.00
CA LYS A 94 -15.09 -21.61 21.22
C LYS A 94 -13.93 -20.77 21.78
N SER A 95 -12.75 -21.38 21.93
CA SER A 95 -11.56 -20.72 22.49
C SER A 95 -11.13 -19.53 21.63
N ARG A 96 -11.11 -19.73 20.31
CA ARG A 96 -10.76 -18.73 19.31
C ARG A 96 -11.74 -17.55 19.33
N ILE A 97 -13.04 -17.83 19.35
CA ILE A 97 -14.10 -16.81 19.42
C ILE A 97 -13.99 -16.00 20.71
N LEU A 98 -13.82 -16.65 21.87
CA LEU A 98 -13.70 -15.99 23.17
C LEU A 98 -12.43 -15.13 23.29
N SER A 99 -11.34 -15.53 22.62
CA SER A 99 -10.10 -14.76 22.53
C SER A 99 -10.29 -13.48 21.71
N LEU A 100 -10.94 -13.59 20.54
CA LEU A 100 -11.21 -12.46 19.66
C LEU A 100 -12.24 -11.48 20.27
N ALA A 101 -13.28 -11.99 20.92
CA ALA A 101 -14.29 -11.16 21.59
C ALA A 101 -13.69 -10.29 22.71
N GLY A 102 -12.64 -10.80 23.38
CA GLY A 102 -11.95 -10.08 24.45
C GLY A 102 -10.97 -9.01 23.98
N ASP A 103 -10.53 -9.06 22.72
CA ASP A 103 -9.45 -8.21 22.19
C ASP A 103 -9.83 -7.63 20.82
N PRO A 104 -10.32 -6.36 20.78
CA PRO A 104 -10.69 -5.68 19.54
C PRO A 104 -9.53 -5.55 18.54
N LYS A 105 -8.28 -5.46 19.02
CA LYS A 105 -7.11 -5.38 18.13
C LYS A 105 -6.87 -6.72 17.44
N LYS A 106 -7.03 -7.84 18.15
CA LYS A 106 -6.98 -9.19 17.55
C LYS A 106 -8.13 -9.42 16.58
N LEU A 107 -9.34 -8.96 16.89
CA LEU A 107 -10.50 -9.06 16.00
C LEU A 107 -10.30 -8.27 14.71
N LYS A 108 -9.79 -7.02 14.79
CA LYS A 108 -9.48 -6.20 13.60
C LYS A 108 -8.38 -6.83 12.74
N ARG A 109 -7.45 -7.56 13.35
CA ARG A 109 -6.40 -8.33 12.68
C ARG A 109 -6.84 -9.77 12.38
N PHE A 110 -8.11 -10.12 12.41
CA PHE A 110 -8.54 -11.47 12.08
C PHE A 110 -8.78 -11.58 10.57
N PRO A 111 -8.18 -12.56 9.87
CA PRO A 111 -8.44 -12.73 8.44
C PRO A 111 -9.91 -13.09 8.24
N THR A 112 -10.57 -12.39 7.32
CA THR A 112 -11.97 -12.62 6.88
C THR A 112 -12.01 -12.45 5.36
N LYS A 113 -13.08 -12.88 4.67
CA LYS A 113 -13.22 -12.64 3.22
C LYS A 113 -13.19 -11.15 2.90
N VAL A 114 -13.72 -10.32 3.81
CA VAL A 114 -13.77 -8.86 3.66
C VAL A 114 -12.48 -8.18 4.16
N THR A 115 -11.71 -8.85 5.02
CA THR A 115 -10.40 -8.40 5.51
C THR A 115 -9.36 -9.51 5.26
N PRO A 116 -9.03 -9.81 3.99
CA PRO A 116 -8.04 -10.83 3.71
C PRO A 116 -6.71 -10.37 4.30
N LYS A 117 -6.15 -11.18 5.21
CA LYS A 117 -4.70 -11.10 5.40
C LYS A 117 -4.10 -11.70 4.15
N PHE A 118 -3.74 -10.84 3.21
CA PHE A 118 -2.56 -11.15 2.41
C PHE A 118 -1.45 -11.37 3.43
N VAL A 119 -1.13 -12.63 3.70
CA VAL A 119 0.25 -12.97 4.03
C VAL A 119 0.98 -12.62 2.75
N THR A 120 1.37 -11.35 2.62
CA THR A 120 2.38 -10.93 1.67
C THR A 120 3.68 -11.54 2.16
N SER A 121 3.83 -12.85 1.98
CA SER A 121 5.00 -13.25 1.23
C SER A 121 4.70 -12.66 -0.14
N PRO A 122 5.34 -11.55 -0.56
CA PRO A 122 5.24 -11.18 -1.97
C PRO A 122 5.57 -12.47 -2.72
N THR A 123 4.65 -12.96 -3.56
CA THR A 123 5.00 -14.00 -4.50
C THR A 123 6.10 -13.36 -5.35
N VAL A 124 7.36 -13.57 -4.95
CA VAL A 124 8.51 -13.06 -5.69
C VAL A 124 8.55 -13.93 -6.93
N VAL A 125 7.87 -13.46 -7.97
CA VAL A 125 7.97 -14.07 -9.28
C VAL A 125 9.37 -13.72 -9.79
N TYR A 126 10.29 -14.68 -9.69
CA TYR A 126 11.61 -14.55 -10.26
C TYR A 126 11.48 -14.69 -11.78
N ILE A 127 11.28 -13.57 -12.47
CA ILE A 127 11.29 -13.53 -13.94
C ILE A 127 12.76 -13.53 -14.37
N ARG A 128 13.25 -14.67 -14.89
CA ARG A 128 14.54 -14.71 -15.57
C ARG A 128 14.40 -14.04 -16.92
N ILE A 129 14.85 -12.79 -17.00
CA ILE A 129 14.92 -12.05 -18.26
C ILE A 129 16.23 -12.40 -18.96
N PRO A 130 16.22 -12.92 -20.20
CA PRO A 130 17.44 -13.12 -20.98
C PRO A 130 18.18 -11.79 -21.14
N LYS A 131 19.48 -11.75 -20.83
CA LYS A 131 20.30 -10.52 -20.91
C LYS A 131 20.22 -9.85 -22.29
N GLN A 132 20.04 -10.64 -23.36
CA GLN A 132 19.93 -10.14 -24.74
C GLN A 132 18.68 -9.25 -24.98
N ARG A 133 17.65 -9.35 -24.13
CA ARG A 133 16.44 -8.52 -24.24
C ARG A 133 16.53 -7.22 -23.44
N ILE A 134 17.54 -7.06 -22.59
CA ILE A 134 17.71 -5.87 -21.76
C ILE A 134 18.32 -4.76 -22.61
N LYS A 135 17.59 -3.66 -22.77
CA LYS A 135 18.01 -2.47 -23.51
C LYS A 135 17.89 -1.23 -22.61
N ALA A 136 18.54 -1.26 -21.45
CA ALA A 136 18.62 -0.12 -20.55
C ALA A 136 19.90 0.69 -20.82
N GLN A 137 19.79 2.01 -20.94
CA GLN A 137 20.93 2.91 -21.16
C GLN A 137 20.92 4.06 -20.16
N GLN A 138 21.98 4.19 -19.36
CA GLN A 138 22.21 5.39 -18.57
C GLN A 138 22.58 6.55 -19.50
N ILE A 139 22.07 7.74 -19.21
CA ILE A 139 22.40 8.99 -19.90
C ILE A 139 22.76 10.07 -18.89
N HIS A 140 23.60 11.00 -19.31
CA HIS A 140 24.00 12.19 -18.56
C HIS A 140 23.37 13.45 -19.15
N ILE A 141 23.42 14.56 -18.40
CA ILE A 141 22.85 15.83 -18.87
C ILE A 141 23.45 16.27 -20.22
N ASP A 142 24.74 15.97 -20.44
CA ASP A 142 25.47 16.30 -21.67
C ASP A 142 24.99 15.50 -22.89
N ASP A 143 24.37 14.34 -22.70
CA ASP A 143 23.80 13.54 -23.80
C ASP A 143 22.47 14.11 -24.32
N ILE A 144 21.82 14.98 -23.54
CA ILE A 144 20.46 15.45 -23.80
C ILE A 144 20.50 16.64 -24.76
N ASP A 145 20.01 16.45 -25.99
CA ASP A 145 19.99 17.51 -27.01
C ASP A 145 19.12 18.71 -26.59
N SER A 146 18.03 18.46 -25.88
CA SER A 146 17.19 19.52 -25.29
C SER A 146 17.97 20.44 -24.35
N PHE A 147 19.07 19.95 -23.76
CA PHE A 147 19.93 20.68 -22.82
C PHE A 147 21.31 20.98 -23.40
N SER A 148 21.46 20.99 -24.73
CA SER A 148 22.75 21.14 -25.42
C SER A 148 23.62 22.31 -24.97
N ARG A 149 23.03 23.43 -24.50
CA ARG A 149 23.80 24.59 -23.99
C ARG A 149 24.60 24.26 -22.72
N VAL A 150 24.22 23.22 -21.97
CA VAL A 150 24.95 22.74 -20.77
C VAL A 150 26.38 22.34 -21.11
N ARG A 151 26.64 21.83 -22.33
CA ARG A 151 27.98 21.43 -22.78
C ARG A 151 28.98 22.58 -22.77
N SER A 152 28.50 23.83 -22.89
CA SER A 152 29.35 25.04 -22.81
C SER A 152 29.71 25.43 -21.38
N VAL A 153 29.10 24.82 -20.38
CA VAL A 153 29.34 25.07 -18.96
C VAL A 153 30.11 23.87 -18.38
N ARG A 154 31.44 23.98 -18.31
CA ARG A 154 32.31 22.89 -17.85
C ARG A 154 32.13 22.58 -16.37
N GLU A 155 32.29 23.56 -15.49
CA GLU A 155 32.10 23.37 -14.05
C GLU A 155 31.59 24.65 -13.37
N VAL A 156 30.84 24.48 -12.28
CA VAL A 156 30.39 25.57 -11.41
C VAL A 156 31.08 25.41 -10.06
N ASN A 157 32.21 26.10 -9.88
CA ASN A 157 32.99 26.14 -8.61
C ASN A 157 32.25 26.79 -7.43
N ARG A 158 30.92 26.93 -7.51
CA ARG A 158 30.07 27.48 -6.47
C ARG A 158 29.10 26.42 -6.00
N ARG A 159 28.86 26.38 -4.68
CA ARG A 159 27.80 25.55 -4.11
C ARG A 159 26.48 25.81 -4.84
N PRO A 160 25.71 24.76 -5.17
CA PRO A 160 24.41 24.94 -5.78
C PRO A 160 23.55 25.92 -5.00
N THR A 161 23.04 26.94 -5.68
CA THR A 161 22.06 27.83 -5.09
C THR A 161 20.74 27.08 -5.12
N PRO A 162 20.21 26.62 -3.97
CA PRO A 162 19.01 25.81 -3.98
C PRO A 162 17.88 26.65 -4.59
N MET A 163 17.07 26.10 -5.47
CA MET A 163 15.86 26.76 -5.95
C MET A 163 14.62 25.90 -5.69
N LEU A 164 13.45 26.54 -5.70
CA LEU A 164 12.20 25.84 -5.44
C LEU A 164 11.94 24.85 -6.57
N GLU A 165 11.36 23.70 -6.21
CA GLU A 165 11.00 22.65 -7.17
C GLU A 165 10.12 23.19 -8.30
N ALA A 166 9.13 24.02 -7.93
CA ALA A 166 8.23 24.68 -8.88
C ALA A 166 8.98 25.59 -9.88
N THR A 167 9.96 26.36 -9.41
CA THR A 167 10.77 27.25 -10.27
C THR A 167 11.64 26.43 -11.23
N PHE A 168 12.26 25.36 -10.75
CA PHE A 168 13.06 24.48 -11.61
C PHE A 168 12.19 23.77 -12.65
N LYS A 169 11.08 23.18 -12.22
CA LYS A 169 10.06 22.55 -13.07
C LYS A 169 9.58 23.53 -14.15
N ALA A 170 9.31 24.78 -13.78
CA ALA A 170 8.92 25.82 -14.74
C ALA A 170 10.04 26.16 -15.74
N GLY A 171 11.29 26.28 -15.29
CA GLY A 171 12.43 26.52 -16.18
C GLY A 171 12.67 25.37 -17.16
N VAL A 172 12.61 24.12 -16.69
CA VAL A 172 12.71 22.93 -17.57
C VAL A 172 11.57 22.89 -18.58
N LYS A 173 10.32 23.17 -18.16
CA LYS A 173 9.17 23.30 -19.08
C LYS A 173 9.43 24.33 -20.18
N ARG A 174 9.95 25.51 -19.82
CA ARG A 174 10.29 26.58 -20.76
C ARG A 174 11.39 26.14 -21.75
N ILE A 175 12.43 25.44 -21.30
CA ILE A 175 13.48 24.90 -22.18
C ILE A 175 12.89 23.92 -23.21
N LEU A 176 12.01 23.03 -22.74
CA LEU A 176 11.32 22.04 -23.57
C LEU A 176 10.19 22.65 -24.43
N ARG A 177 9.96 23.96 -24.31
CA ARG A 177 8.87 24.70 -24.95
C ARG A 177 7.49 24.08 -24.65
N GLU A 178 7.30 23.50 -23.47
CA GLU A 178 6.01 22.95 -23.07
C GLU A 178 5.01 24.08 -22.78
N GLN A 179 3.85 24.03 -23.43
CA GLN A 179 2.76 24.97 -23.24
C GLN A 179 1.54 24.19 -22.74
N GLY A 180 1.10 24.46 -21.51
CA GLY A 180 -0.05 23.79 -20.88
C GLY A 180 -0.03 23.85 -19.35
N GLN A 181 -1.21 23.94 -18.74
CA GLN A 181 -1.37 23.78 -17.28
C GLN A 181 -1.43 22.28 -16.95
N PHE A 182 -0.28 21.71 -16.60
CA PHE A 182 -0.23 20.38 -15.99
C PHE A 182 -0.75 20.55 -14.55
N LYS A 183 -2.00 20.14 -14.31
CA LYS A 183 -2.61 20.14 -12.97
C LYS A 183 -2.02 18.99 -12.17
N ASP A 184 -1.38 19.31 -11.05
CA ASP A 184 -0.81 18.34 -10.13
C ASP A 184 -1.95 17.56 -9.45
N TRP A 185 -2.25 16.33 -9.90
CA TRP A 185 -3.19 15.45 -9.21
C TRP A 185 -2.46 14.65 -8.13
N GLY A 186 -3.09 14.47 -6.95
CA GLY A 186 -2.53 13.87 -5.73
C GLY A 186 -2.07 12.40 -5.79
N GLY A 187 -1.81 11.86 -6.98
CA GLY A 187 -1.21 10.57 -7.26
C GLY A 187 -0.18 10.61 -8.41
N GLU A 188 0.36 11.79 -8.73
CA GLU A 188 1.21 12.03 -9.90
C GLU A 188 2.33 11.00 -10.08
N ARG A 189 2.31 10.27 -11.19
CA ARG A 189 3.34 9.27 -11.50
C ARG A 189 4.72 9.91 -11.68
N ASN A 190 4.75 11.18 -12.05
CA ASN A 190 5.94 11.98 -12.32
C ASN A 190 5.58 13.47 -12.09
N ASP A 191 6.59 14.32 -11.91
CA ASP A 191 6.40 15.75 -11.71
C ASP A 191 6.32 16.51 -13.05
N LEU A 192 6.87 15.96 -14.12
CA LEU A 192 6.69 16.46 -15.49
C LEU A 192 6.77 15.31 -16.48
N MET A 193 5.75 15.20 -17.33
CA MET A 193 5.79 14.36 -18.52
C MET A 193 5.80 15.24 -19.76
N THR A 194 6.68 14.95 -20.70
CA THR A 194 6.82 15.67 -21.97
C THR A 194 6.98 14.69 -23.11
N THR A 195 6.52 15.07 -24.30
CA THR A 195 6.90 14.39 -25.53
C THR A 195 7.89 15.20 -26.37
N ARG A 196 8.25 16.42 -25.96
CA ARG A 196 9.12 17.34 -26.72
C ARG A 196 10.61 17.14 -26.43
N PHE A 197 10.95 16.24 -25.52
CA PHE A 197 12.33 15.92 -25.15
C PHE A 197 13.10 15.34 -26.34
N ARG A 198 14.32 15.82 -26.58
CA ARG A 198 15.21 15.37 -27.67
C ARG A 198 16.47 14.72 -27.10
N LEU A 199 16.76 13.53 -27.62
CA LEU A 199 17.91 12.70 -27.25
C LEU A 199 18.41 11.95 -28.49
N LYS A 200 19.71 12.06 -28.79
CA LYS A 200 20.36 11.46 -29.96
C LYS A 200 19.64 11.83 -31.28
N GLY A 201 19.30 13.10 -31.44
CA GLY A 201 18.63 13.68 -32.61
C GLY A 201 17.14 13.37 -32.73
N LYS A 202 16.59 12.48 -31.89
CA LYS A 202 15.19 12.02 -31.95
C LYS A 202 14.36 12.59 -30.82
N ARG A 203 13.08 12.85 -31.10
CA ARG A 203 12.08 13.22 -30.11
C ARG A 203 11.63 11.96 -29.34
N ARG A 204 11.59 12.02 -28.01
CA ARG A 204 11.23 10.90 -27.12
C ARG A 204 10.30 11.39 -26.00
N SER A 205 9.46 10.49 -25.48
CA SER A 205 8.69 10.78 -24.27
C SER A 205 9.59 10.67 -23.04
N CYS A 206 9.53 11.70 -22.18
CA CYS A 206 10.35 11.80 -20.99
C CYS A 206 9.50 12.11 -19.77
N ALA A 207 9.78 11.42 -18.66
CA ALA A 207 9.21 11.70 -17.37
C ALA A 207 10.32 12.18 -16.42
N PHE A 208 10.05 13.26 -15.68
CA PHE A 208 10.92 13.82 -14.67
C PHE A 208 10.33 13.60 -13.28
N ALA A 209 11.19 13.26 -12.33
CA ALA A 209 10.93 13.49 -10.92
C ALA A 209 11.83 14.63 -10.43
N PHE A 210 11.24 15.72 -9.95
CA PHE A 210 11.94 16.85 -9.37
C PHE A 210 11.89 16.74 -7.86
N LYS A 211 13.04 16.94 -7.20
CA LYS A 211 13.10 17.03 -5.76
C LYS A 211 13.68 18.38 -5.35
N GLY A 212 12.83 19.25 -4.81
CA GLY A 212 13.22 20.58 -4.34
C GLY A 212 14.00 20.58 -3.03
N ARG A 213 14.41 21.78 -2.62
CA ARG A 213 15.16 22.14 -1.38
C ARG A 213 14.51 21.76 -0.03
N GLY A 214 13.38 21.06 -0.02
CA GLY A 214 12.66 20.68 1.21
C GLY A 214 13.41 19.67 2.09
N ARG A 215 14.52 19.10 1.60
CA ARG A 215 15.40 18.20 2.36
C ARG A 215 16.86 18.65 2.26
N ARG A 216 17.62 18.37 3.32
CA ARG A 216 19.08 18.57 3.41
C ARG A 216 19.77 17.22 3.29
N GLY A 217 20.93 17.18 2.62
CA GLY A 217 21.75 15.97 2.47
C GLY A 217 21.44 15.14 1.22
N LYS A 218 22.11 14.00 1.09
CA LYS A 218 22.04 13.11 -0.08
C LYS A 218 20.62 12.58 -0.32
N LEU A 219 20.19 12.59 -1.59
CA LEU A 219 18.90 12.01 -1.99
C LEU A 219 19.00 10.48 -2.05
N THR A 220 18.22 9.79 -1.22
CA THR A 220 18.08 8.33 -1.21
C THR A 220 16.66 7.91 -1.62
N PRO A 221 16.43 6.64 -2.02
CA PRO A 221 15.10 6.13 -2.32
C PRO A 221 14.05 6.39 -1.23
N GLY A 222 14.41 6.26 0.04
CA GLY A 222 13.49 6.54 1.16
C GLY A 222 13.06 8.01 1.28
N ALA A 223 13.80 8.93 0.63
CA ALA A 223 13.46 10.34 0.55
C ALA A 223 12.62 10.71 -0.69
N MET A 224 12.36 9.74 -1.58
CA MET A 224 11.64 9.86 -2.84
C MET A 224 10.18 9.44 -2.67
N GLY A 225 9.35 10.35 -2.12
CA GLY A 225 7.93 10.11 -1.81
C GLY A 225 7.68 9.70 -0.35
N ARG A 226 6.40 9.74 0.09
CA ARG A 226 6.02 9.41 1.48
C ARG A 226 6.36 7.95 1.85
N ASN A 227 6.31 7.05 0.85
CA ASN A 227 6.57 5.62 1.02
C ASN A 227 7.87 5.16 0.31
N GLY A 228 8.69 6.09 -0.20
CA GLY A 228 9.89 5.76 -1.00
C GLY A 228 9.58 5.15 -2.37
N ASP A 229 8.37 5.36 -2.89
CA ASP A 229 7.82 4.73 -4.10
C ASP A 229 7.88 5.62 -5.35
N GLN A 230 8.45 6.82 -5.27
CA GLN A 230 8.43 7.79 -6.36
C GLN A 230 9.20 7.32 -7.61
N ILE A 231 10.31 6.56 -7.47
CA ILE A 231 11.00 5.97 -8.65
C ILE A 231 10.12 4.93 -9.33
N GLN A 232 9.48 4.06 -8.56
CA GLN A 232 8.56 3.06 -9.12
C GLN A 232 7.41 3.74 -9.88
N ARG A 233 6.84 4.79 -9.29
CA ARG A 233 5.81 5.62 -9.92
C ARG A 233 6.32 6.30 -11.19
N LEU A 234 7.54 6.86 -11.15
CA LEU A 234 8.19 7.47 -12.31
C LEU A 234 8.26 6.48 -13.47
N PHE A 235 8.76 5.27 -13.21
CA PHE A 235 8.86 4.16 -14.16
C PHE A 235 7.54 3.47 -14.51
N SER A 236 6.40 3.91 -13.95
CA SER A 236 5.06 3.51 -14.43
C SER A 236 4.49 4.47 -15.49
N SER A 237 5.15 5.60 -15.73
CA SER A 237 4.75 6.59 -16.76
C SER A 237 4.99 6.02 -18.16
N PRO A 238 4.15 6.27 -19.18
CA PRO A 238 4.34 5.73 -20.54
C PRO A 238 5.46 6.45 -21.33
N CYS A 239 6.68 6.49 -20.78
CA CYS A 239 7.83 7.22 -21.31
C CYS A 239 8.97 6.30 -21.73
N GLU A 240 9.90 6.84 -22.53
CA GLU A 240 11.15 6.16 -22.93
C GLU A 240 12.34 6.62 -22.10
N VAL A 241 12.27 7.83 -21.57
CA VAL A 241 13.34 8.48 -20.81
C VAL A 241 12.83 8.81 -19.41
N PHE A 242 13.63 8.50 -18.39
CA PHE A 242 13.31 8.75 -16.98
C PHE A 242 14.44 9.53 -16.31
N ILE A 243 14.14 10.73 -15.82
CA ILE A 243 15.13 11.61 -15.20
C ILE A 243 14.74 11.90 -13.76
N VAL A 244 15.68 11.75 -12.83
CA VAL A 244 15.55 12.25 -11.45
C VAL A 244 16.44 13.47 -11.29
N GLN A 245 15.88 14.58 -10.83
CA GLN A 245 16.64 15.79 -10.54
C GLN A 245 16.60 16.14 -9.06
N TYR A 246 17.76 16.51 -8.52
CA TYR A 246 17.92 17.00 -7.16
C TYR A 246 18.92 18.15 -7.07
N TRP A 247 18.71 19.04 -6.11
CA TRP A 247 19.51 20.24 -5.91
C TRP A 247 20.86 20.02 -5.24
N ASP A 248 21.10 18.83 -4.69
CA ASP A 248 22.32 18.46 -3.99
C ASP A 248 22.77 17.06 -4.48
N GLN A 249 23.63 16.40 -3.72
CA GLN A 249 24.14 15.06 -4.05
C GLN A 249 23.03 14.01 -4.12
N ILE A 250 23.10 13.15 -5.14
CA ILE A 250 22.21 12.00 -5.30
C ILE A 250 22.98 10.74 -4.87
N ASP A 251 22.37 9.90 -4.05
CA ASP A 251 22.98 8.66 -3.59
C ASP A 251 22.96 7.59 -4.70
N GLN A 252 23.99 6.73 -4.72
CA GLN A 252 24.13 5.66 -5.70
C GLN A 252 22.90 4.72 -5.73
N SER A 253 22.26 4.50 -4.58
CA SER A 253 21.05 3.66 -4.49
C SER A 253 19.89 4.15 -5.36
N VAL A 254 19.80 5.46 -5.66
CA VAL A 254 18.81 6.00 -6.61
C VAL A 254 19.11 5.53 -8.02
N LEU A 255 20.37 5.63 -8.45
CA LEU A 255 20.80 5.20 -9.78
C LEU A 255 20.63 3.68 -9.96
N ASP A 256 21.01 2.90 -8.95
CA ASP A 256 20.86 1.44 -8.97
C ASP A 256 19.38 1.05 -9.14
N GLN A 257 18.49 1.70 -8.38
CA GLN A 257 17.05 1.44 -8.47
C GLN A 257 16.48 1.85 -9.85
N MET A 258 16.91 3.00 -10.40
CA MET A 258 16.51 3.41 -11.76
C MET A 258 16.99 2.42 -12.82
N ASN A 259 18.23 1.90 -12.69
CA ASN A 259 18.78 0.90 -13.58
C ASN A 259 17.95 -0.39 -13.57
N GLU A 260 17.60 -0.91 -12.39
CA GLU A 260 16.80 -2.13 -12.28
C GLU A 260 15.40 -1.96 -12.89
N PHE A 261 14.74 -0.82 -12.67
CA PHE A 261 13.45 -0.55 -13.31
C PHE A 261 13.59 -0.37 -14.84
N ALA A 262 14.66 0.28 -15.31
CA ALA A 262 14.92 0.42 -16.74
C ALA A 262 15.15 -0.94 -17.42
N LYS A 263 15.91 -1.84 -16.77
CA LYS A 263 16.13 -3.21 -17.26
C LYS A 263 14.82 -3.97 -17.35
N ALA A 264 14.05 -4.02 -16.27
CA ALA A 264 12.76 -4.70 -16.22
C ALA A 264 11.81 -4.18 -17.30
N ARG A 265 11.71 -2.86 -17.44
CA ARG A 265 10.85 -2.22 -18.43
C ARG A 265 11.29 -2.49 -19.86
N SER A 266 12.58 -2.37 -20.15
CA SER A 266 13.12 -2.63 -21.49
C SER A 266 12.85 -4.06 -21.97
N ALA A 267 12.90 -5.01 -21.04
CA ALA A 267 12.63 -6.40 -21.32
C ALA A 267 11.14 -6.69 -21.61
N VAL A 268 10.24 -6.02 -20.89
CA VAL A 268 8.79 -6.14 -21.07
C VAL A 268 8.35 -5.44 -22.35
N GLU A 269 8.84 -4.23 -22.61
CA GLU A 269 8.41 -3.41 -23.75
C GLU A 269 9.21 -3.69 -25.04
N GLY A 270 10.31 -4.44 -24.98
CA GLY A 270 11.15 -4.78 -26.14
C GLY A 270 11.94 -3.62 -26.75
N ARG A 271 11.90 -2.43 -26.13
CA ARG A 271 12.51 -1.18 -26.61
C ARG A 271 13.58 -0.66 -25.65
N THR A 272 14.40 0.27 -26.16
CA THR A 272 15.42 0.93 -25.34
C THR A 272 14.79 1.88 -24.33
N ILE A 273 15.16 1.72 -23.06
CA ILE A 273 14.78 2.61 -21.96
C ILE A 273 16.00 3.38 -21.51
N TYR A 274 15.86 4.71 -21.48
CA TYR A 274 16.90 5.62 -21.04
C TYR A 274 16.61 6.09 -19.63
N TYR A 275 17.65 6.21 -18.81
CA TYR A 275 17.51 6.75 -17.45
C TYR A 275 18.72 7.60 -17.09
N GLY A 276 18.52 8.60 -16.24
CA GLY A 276 19.62 9.47 -15.84
C GLY A 276 19.27 10.31 -14.64
N VAL A 277 20.28 10.95 -14.07
CA VAL A 277 20.13 11.88 -12.94
C VAL A 277 20.69 13.25 -13.31
N ILE A 278 20.12 14.28 -12.69
CA ILE A 278 20.62 15.65 -12.72
C ILE A 278 20.84 16.06 -11.27
N ASP A 279 22.09 16.01 -10.82
CA ASP A 279 22.45 16.35 -9.44
C ASP A 279 22.54 17.88 -9.24
N GLY A 280 22.99 18.32 -8.06
CA GLY A 280 23.13 19.74 -7.77
C GLY A 280 24.09 20.49 -8.71
N GLN A 281 25.17 19.84 -9.16
CA GLN A 281 26.13 20.46 -10.07
C GLN A 281 25.53 20.59 -11.47
N ASP A 282 24.92 19.53 -11.99
CA ASP A 282 24.26 19.57 -13.30
C ASP A 282 23.05 20.51 -13.29
N SER A 283 22.33 20.61 -12.17
CA SER A 283 21.25 21.58 -11.98
C SER A 283 21.78 23.01 -12.13
N ASN A 284 22.92 23.34 -11.51
CA ASN A 284 23.55 24.65 -11.69
C ASN A 284 24.03 24.88 -13.12
N ARG A 285 24.64 23.87 -13.75
CA ARG A 285 25.08 23.96 -15.14
C ARG A 285 23.90 24.29 -16.04
N LEU A 286 22.74 23.65 -15.81
CA LEU A 286 21.50 23.94 -16.51
C LEU A 286 20.99 25.36 -16.26
N VAL A 287 20.96 25.81 -15.00
CA VAL A 287 20.53 27.18 -14.66
C VAL A 287 21.44 28.23 -15.31
N LYS A 288 22.77 28.02 -15.27
CA LYS A 288 23.76 28.92 -15.87
C LYS A 288 23.70 28.91 -17.39
N ALA A 289 23.43 27.76 -18.01
CA ALA A 289 23.29 27.66 -19.46
C ALA A 289 22.01 28.34 -19.97
N TYR A 290 20.94 28.40 -19.15
CA TYR A 290 19.63 28.96 -19.52
C TYR A 290 19.13 30.02 -18.52
N PRO A 291 19.86 31.12 -18.26
CA PRO A 291 19.56 32.03 -17.15
C PRO A 291 18.21 32.74 -17.28
N ARG A 292 17.70 32.95 -18.51
CA ARG A 292 16.43 33.64 -18.76
C ARG A 292 15.20 32.83 -18.36
N VAL A 293 15.28 31.49 -18.39
CA VAL A 293 14.12 30.63 -18.15
C VAL A 293 13.96 30.20 -16.70
N PHE A 294 14.99 30.37 -15.88
CA PHE A 294 14.98 30.07 -14.45
C PHE A 294 14.84 31.33 -13.56
N ARG A 295 14.52 32.47 -14.18
CA ARG A 295 14.10 33.71 -13.50
C ARG A 295 12.59 33.72 -13.30
#